data_AF-A0A6G2DQI7-F1
#
_entry.id   AF-A0A6G2DQI7-F1
#
_cell.length_a   1.000
_cell.length_b   1.000
_cell.length_c   1.000
_cell.angle_alpha   90.00
_cell.angle_beta   90.00
_cell.angle_gamma   90.00
#
_symmetry.space_group_name_H-M   'P 1'
#
loop_
_entity.id
_entity.type
_entity.pdbx_description
1 polymer ?
#
loop_
_entity_poly.entity_id
_entity_poly.type
_entity_poly.pdbx_seq_one_letter_code
_entity_poly.pdbx_strand_id
1 'polypeptide(L)' 'VQDIAILRADGSPILSTNRGYIYKDANANTYHHKLFKVKHEVEEIGRELLAIVDNGGRVQNILIDHPVYGEIETLLKLT' A
#
# COMPACT_ATOMS: atom_id res chain seq x y z
N VAL A 1 -26.72 -21.22 1.23
CA VAL A 1 -25.43 -20.90 1.92
C VAL A 1 -24.31 -21.89 1.56
N GLN A 2 -24.62 -23.03 0.96
CA GLN A 2 -23.65 -24.10 0.65
C GLN A 2 -22.81 -23.78 -0.60
N ASP A 3 -23.39 -23.14 -1.61
CA ASP A 3 -22.71 -22.83 -2.87
C ASP A 3 -21.52 -21.89 -2.69
N ILE A 4 -21.66 -20.91 -1.80
CA ILE A 4 -20.58 -19.96 -1.47
C ILE A 4 -19.46 -20.65 -0.68
N ALA A 5 -19.79 -21.67 0.12
CA ALA A 5 -18.79 -22.47 0.82
C ALA A 5 -17.98 -23.33 -0.18
N ILE A 6 -18.63 -23.85 -1.22
CA ILE A 6 -17.98 -24.60 -2.32
C ILE A 6 -17.08 -23.67 -3.13
N LEU A 7 -17.59 -22.51 -3.57
CA LEU A 7 -16.79 -21.54 -4.33
C LEU A 7 -15.55 -21.06 -3.57
N ARG A 8 -15.66 -20.87 -2.25
CA ARG A 8 -14.53 -20.54 -1.39
C ARG A 8 -13.55 -21.70 -1.25
N ALA A 9 -14.04 -22.94 -1.16
CA ALA A 9 -13.20 -24.14 -1.12
C ALA A 9 -12.44 -24.36 -2.44
N ASP A 10 -13.04 -23.99 -3.57
CA ASP A 10 -12.43 -23.98 -4.91
C ASP A 10 -11.41 -22.84 -5.11
N GLY A 11 -11.12 -22.06 -4.06
CA GLY A 11 -10.09 -21.01 -4.08
C GLY A 11 -10.58 -19.64 -4.55
N SER A 12 -11.89 -19.44 -4.71
CA SER A 12 -12.41 -18.10 -5.02
C SER A 12 -12.22 -17.16 -3.81
N PRO A 13 -11.70 -15.95 -4.01
CA PRO A 13 -11.39 -14.98 -2.95
C PRO A 13 -12.66 -14.30 -2.39
N ILE A 14 -13.51 -15.08 -1.74
CA ILE A 14 -14.80 -14.64 -1.18
C ILE A 14 -14.66 -14.42 0.33
N LEU A 15 -14.93 -13.20 0.78
CA LEU A 15 -14.95 -12.81 2.20
C LEU A 15 -16.39 -12.76 2.73
N SER A 16 -16.69 -13.54 3.75
CA SER A 16 -17.97 -13.45 4.46
C SER A 16 -17.95 -12.30 5.47
N THR A 17 -18.88 -11.37 5.35
CA THR A 17 -19.11 -10.28 6.32
C THR A 17 -20.51 -10.42 6.92
N ASN A 18 -20.77 -9.77 8.06
CA ASN A 18 -22.10 -9.74 8.69
C ASN A 18 -23.19 -9.06 7.82
N ARG A 19 -22.80 -8.39 6.73
CA ARG A 19 -23.71 -7.71 5.79
C ARG A 19 -23.79 -8.39 4.41
N GLY A 20 -23.09 -9.52 4.22
CA GLY A 20 -23.08 -10.25 2.95
C GLY A 20 -21.70 -10.75 2.55
N TYR A 21 -21.52 -11.10 1.28
CA TYR A 21 -20.28 -11.67 0.75
C TYR A 21 -19.58 -10.66 -0.15
N ILE A 22 -18.27 -10.52 0.01
CA ILE A 22 -17.43 -9.64 -0.81
C ILE A 22 -16.54 -10.52 -1.68
N TYR A 23 -16.65 -10.37 -2.99
CA TYR A 23 -15.72 -10.98 -3.95
C TYR A 23 -14.52 -10.05 -4.11
N LYS A 24 -13.36 -10.43 -3.58
CA LYS A 24 -12.11 -9.67 -3.73
C LYS A 24 -11.37 -10.20 -4.95
N ASP A 25 -11.46 -9.52 -6.08
CA ASP A 25 -10.61 -9.90 -7.22
C ASP A 25 -9.14 -9.87 -6.80
N ALA A 26 -8.45 -11.00 -6.89
CA ALA A 26 -7.02 -11.09 -6.55
C ALA A 26 -6.16 -10.21 -7.47
N ASN A 27 -6.73 -9.77 -8.61
CA ASN A 27 -6.12 -8.89 -9.59
C ASN A 27 -6.63 -7.43 -9.52
N ALA A 28 -7.39 -7.05 -8.48
CA ALA A 28 -7.85 -5.67 -8.32
C ALA A 28 -6.67 -4.74 -7.98
N ASN A 29 -6.05 -4.20 -9.05
CA ASN A 29 -4.89 -3.32 -9.05
C ASN A 29 -3.65 -3.89 -8.35
N THR A 30 -2.81 -4.58 -9.12
CA THR A 30 -1.39 -4.79 -8.81
C THR A 30 -0.64 -3.46 -8.86
N TYR A 31 -0.90 -2.57 -7.90
CA TYR A 31 0.00 -1.46 -7.64
C TYR A 31 1.34 -2.06 -7.20
N HIS A 32 2.39 -1.79 -7.95
CA HIS A 32 3.74 -2.23 -7.58
C HIS A 32 4.26 -1.33 -6.46
N HIS A 33 4.39 -1.90 -5.26
CA HIS A 33 4.96 -1.23 -4.12
C HIS A 33 6.44 -1.59 -4.01
N LYS A 34 7.29 -0.59 -3.81
CA LYS A 34 8.72 -0.78 -3.62
C LYS A 34 9.22 0.18 -2.54
N LEU A 35 9.99 -0.36 -1.61
CA LEU A 35 10.68 0.42 -0.60
C LEU A 35 12.01 0.91 -1.16
N PHE A 36 12.25 2.21 -1.09
CA PHE A 36 13.49 2.84 -1.51
C PHE A 36 14.25 3.36 -0.29
N LYS A 37 15.54 3.04 -0.21
CA LYS A 37 16.45 3.65 0.77
C LYS A 37 17.07 4.87 0.12
N VAL A 38 16.74 6.04 0.66
CA VAL A 38 17.18 7.33 0.13
C VAL A 38 17.86 8.12 1.25
N LYS A 39 18.74 9.05 0.84
CA LYS A 39 19.39 9.99 1.73
C LYS A 39 19.44 11.32 1.00
N HIS A 40 18.79 12.33 1.54
CA HIS A 40 18.67 13.66 0.97
C HIS A 40 18.77 14.68 2.12
N GLU A 41 19.16 15.91 1.80
CA GLU A 41 19.10 17.02 2.75
C GLU A 41 17.66 17.58 2.86
N VAL A 42 17.39 18.46 3.84
CA VAL A 42 16.04 18.99 4.09
C VAL A 42 15.49 19.78 2.88
N GLU A 43 16.37 20.48 2.18
CA GLU A 43 16.05 21.29 1.00
C GLU A 43 15.66 20.43 -0.21
N GLU A 44 16.08 19.17 -0.24
CA GLU A 44 15.91 18.26 -1.38
C GLU A 44 14.63 17.41 -1.28
N ILE A 45 13.96 17.39 -0.12
CA ILE A 45 12.73 16.62 0.13
C ILE A 45 11.67 16.88 -0.94
N GLY A 46 11.40 18.16 -1.22
CA GLY A 46 10.37 18.54 -2.18
C GLY A 46 10.71 18.05 -3.59
N ARG A 47 11.97 18.16 -4.00
CA ARG A 47 12.45 17.73 -5.32
C ARG A 47 12.33 16.21 -5.49
N GLU A 48 12.67 15.44 -4.46
CA GLU A 48 12.55 13.98 -4.48
C GLU A 48 11.09 13.53 -4.60
N LEU A 49 10.21 14.03 -3.70
CA LEU A 49 8.81 13.65 -3.70
C LEU A 49 8.12 14.02 -5.02
N LEU A 50 8.41 15.21 -5.55
CA LEU A 50 7.89 15.64 -6.85
C LEU A 50 8.44 14.77 -7.99
N ALA A 51 9.72 14.40 -7.98
CA ALA A 51 10.26 13.52 -9.00
C ALA A 51 9.52 12.16 -9.04
N ILE A 52 9.10 11.62 -7.90
CA ILE A 52 8.31 10.37 -7.85
C ILE A 52 6.93 10.58 -8.49
N VAL A 53 6.25 11.68 -8.15
CA VAL A 53 4.92 12.02 -8.68
C VAL A 53 4.97 12.33 -10.18
N ASP A 54 5.97 13.09 -10.63
CA ASP A 54 6.18 13.45 -12.04
C ASP A 54 6.40 12.23 -12.92
N ASN A 55 6.96 11.15 -12.37
CA ASN A 55 7.13 9.86 -13.05
C ASN A 55 5.88 8.94 -12.95
N GLY A 56 4.75 9.47 -12.47
CA GLY A 56 3.48 8.73 -12.34
C GLY A 56 3.41 7.83 -11.11
N GLY A 57 4.35 7.95 -10.18
CA GLY A 57 4.35 7.25 -8.91
C GLY A 57 3.45 7.91 -7.87
N ARG A 58 3.21 7.22 -6.76
CA ARG A 58 2.56 7.78 -5.57
C ARG A 58 3.39 7.45 -4.36
N VAL A 59 3.61 8.45 -3.51
CA VAL A 59 4.24 8.23 -2.21
C VAL A 59 3.12 7.82 -1.24
N GLN A 60 3.30 6.73 -0.51
CA GLN A 60 2.31 6.26 0.47
C GLN A 60 2.73 6.57 1.90
N ASN A 61 3.99 6.27 2.21
CA ASN A 61 4.56 6.41 3.53
C ASN A 61 6.03 6.80 3.45
N ILE A 62 6.51 7.41 4.54
CA ILE A 62 7.92 7.72 4.77
C ILE A 62 8.30 7.03 6.07
N LEU A 63 9.45 6.34 6.06
CA LEU A 63 10.06 5.73 7.23
C LEU A 63 11.39 6.40 7.54
N ILE A 64 11.60 6.76 8.79
CA ILE A 64 12.84 7.34 9.29
C ILE A 64 13.33 6.51 10.46
N ASP A 65 14.61 6.14 10.43
CA ASP A 65 15.27 5.51 11.57
C ASP A 65 15.77 6.60 12.53
N HIS A 66 15.29 6.58 13.78
CA HIS A 66 15.55 7.57 14.81
C HIS A 66 16.26 6.93 16.02
N PRO A 67 17.39 7.49 16.50
CA PRO A 67 18.24 6.84 17.51
C PRO A 67 17.56 6.58 18.85
N VAL A 68 16.53 7.37 19.20
CA VAL A 68 15.79 7.24 20.46
C VAL A 68 14.46 6.50 20.28
N TYR A 69 13.84 6.60 19.10
CA TYR A 69 12.46 6.15 18.88
C TYR A 69 12.40 4.89 17.99
N GLY A 70 13.52 4.45 17.44
CA GLY A 70 13.57 3.41 16.42
C GLY A 70 12.96 3.91 15.12
N GLU A 71 12.14 3.08 14.47
CA GLU A 71 11.51 3.42 13.20
C GLU A 71 10.26 4.28 13.40
N ILE A 72 10.25 5.46 12.79
CA ILE A 72 9.10 6.37 12.73
C ILE A 72 8.48 6.27 11.35
N GLU A 73 7.23 5.84 11.28
CA GLU A 73 6.45 5.78 10.04
C GLU A 73 5.40 6.89 10.00
N THR A 74 5.32 7.58 8.87
CA THR A 74 4.27 8.57 8.61
C THR A 74 3.61 8.33 7.26
N LEU A 75 2.27 8.45 7.23
CA LEU A 75 1.49 8.33 6.00
C LEU A 75 1.49 9.67 5.28
N LEU A 76 2.10 9.71 4.10
CA LEU A 76 2.10 10.87 3.22
C LEU A 76 1.26 10.50 2.00
N LYS A 77 -0.03 10.85 2.00
CA LYS A 77 -0.93 10.57 0.87
C LYS A 77 -0.75 11.60 -0.25
N LEU A 78 0.43 11.62 -0.87
CA LEU A 78 0.75 12.52 -1.97
C LEU A 78 0.44 11.81 -3.31
N THR A 79 -0.34 12.45 -4.17
CA THR A 79 -0.78 11.92 -5.47
C THR A 79 -0.43 12.87 -6.60
#